data_AF-H0A7B8-F1
#
_entry.id   AF-H0A7B8-F1
#
_cell.length_a   1.000
_cell.length_b   1.000
_cell.length_c   1.000
_cell.angle_alpha   90.00
_cell.angle_beta   90.00
_cell.angle_gamma   90.00
#
_symmetry.space_group_name_H-M   'P 1'
#
loop_
_entity.id
_entity.type
_entity.pdbx_description
1 polymer ?
#
loop_
_entity_poly.entity_id
_entity_poly.type
_entity_poly.pdbx_seq_one_letter_code
_entity_poly.pdbx_strand_id
1 'polypeptide(L)'
;MKKIAPFAFAAALMAVPFLAMAPAAQAAEEPVGVAECDTFLQNYEACVGKMPGAQRDQVSGAISQMRTAWRQAAGNAQSRAALPQQCTMMAQQMKQQLAAQGCNF
;
A
#
# COMPACT_ATOMS: atom_id res chain seq x y z
N MET A 1 -16.16 -56.10 -8.71
CA MET A 1 -17.53 -55.61 -8.40
C MET A 1 -17.48 -54.08 -8.40
N LYS A 2 -17.82 -53.40 -9.51
CA LYS A 2 -19.11 -52.68 -9.78
C LYS A 2 -19.35 -51.56 -8.75
N LYS A 3 -19.33 -50.26 -9.08
CA LYS A 3 -20.01 -49.56 -10.19
C LYS A 3 -19.27 -48.29 -10.63
N ILE A 4 -18.94 -48.24 -11.92
CA ILE A 4 -18.83 -47.02 -12.74
C ILE A 4 -20.22 -46.82 -13.34
N ALA A 5 -20.70 -45.57 -13.42
CA ALA A 5 -21.51 -44.94 -14.50
C ALA A 5 -22.22 -43.65 -13.96
N PRO A 6 -22.87 -42.81 -14.79
CA PRO A 6 -22.23 -41.71 -15.52
C PRO A 6 -23.12 -40.44 -15.59
N PHE A 7 -22.61 -39.25 -15.30
CA PHE A 7 -23.24 -37.98 -15.73
C PHE A 7 -22.08 -37.02 -16.01
N ALA A 8 -21.65 -36.74 -17.25
CA ALA A 8 -22.43 -36.27 -18.40
C ALA A 8 -23.33 -35.08 -18.04
N PHE A 9 -22.71 -33.98 -17.62
CA PHE A 9 -23.19 -32.61 -17.87
C PHE A 9 -21.98 -31.82 -18.34
N ALA A 10 -21.78 -31.78 -19.66
CA ALA A 10 -22.25 -30.69 -20.50
C ALA A 10 -21.23 -29.54 -20.50
N ALA A 11 -20.37 -29.58 -21.51
CA ALA A 11 -19.62 -28.44 -21.98
C ALA A 11 -20.62 -27.33 -22.35
N ALA A 12 -20.73 -26.33 -21.48
CA ALA A 12 -21.40 -25.08 -21.79
C ALA A 12 -20.32 -24.02 -21.99
N LEU A 13 -20.00 -23.77 -23.25
CA LEU A 13 -19.40 -22.54 -23.74
C LEU A 13 -20.26 -21.36 -23.25
N MET A 14 -19.79 -20.65 -22.22
CA MET A 14 -20.24 -19.29 -21.96
C MET A 14 -19.07 -18.35 -22.21
N ALA A 15 -19.20 -17.56 -23.27
CA ALA A 15 -18.40 -16.38 -23.52
C ALA A 15 -18.55 -15.43 -22.33
N VAL A 16 -17.54 -15.36 -21.48
CA VAL A 16 -17.42 -14.31 -20.48
C VAL A 16 -16.96 -13.05 -21.23
N PRO A 17 -17.69 -11.93 -21.16
CA PRO A 17 -17.31 -10.74 -21.86
C PRO A 17 -15.94 -10.30 -21.33
N PHE A 18 -15.02 -10.04 -22.26
CA PHE A 18 -13.74 -9.41 -21.99
C PHE A 18 -14.05 -8.05 -21.36
N LEU A 19 -14.07 -8.00 -20.03
CA LEU A 19 -14.17 -6.75 -19.29
C LEU A 19 -13.01 -5.88 -19.77
N ALA A 20 -13.38 -4.70 -20.26
CA ALA A 20 -12.44 -3.67 -20.67
C ALA A 20 -11.39 -3.50 -19.56
N MET A 21 -10.15 -3.85 -19.87
CA MET A 21 -9.00 -3.37 -19.12
C MET A 21 -8.99 -1.85 -19.32
N ALA A 22 -9.68 -1.13 -18.44
CA ALA A 22 -9.37 0.27 -18.22
C ALA A 22 -7.86 0.33 -17.93
N PRO A 23 -7.12 1.29 -18.51
CA PRO A 23 -5.77 1.50 -18.05
C PRO A 23 -5.89 1.75 -16.56
N ALA A 24 -5.26 0.90 -15.75
CA ALA A 24 -4.95 1.26 -14.39
C ALA A 24 -4.12 2.53 -14.54
N ALA A 25 -4.78 3.68 -14.48
CA ALA A 25 -4.13 4.95 -14.18
C ALA A 25 -3.20 4.58 -13.03
N GLN A 26 -1.89 4.76 -13.22
CA GLN A 26 -0.93 4.52 -12.16
C GLN A 26 -1.47 5.31 -10.99
N ALA A 27 -2.12 4.60 -10.06
CA ALA A 27 -2.91 5.25 -9.05
C ALA A 27 -1.86 5.95 -8.21
N ALA A 28 -1.82 7.28 -8.29
CA ALA A 28 -1.12 8.06 -7.30
C ALA A 28 -1.57 7.49 -5.96
N GLU A 29 -0.61 6.96 -5.19
CA GLU A 29 -0.96 6.17 -4.02
C GLU A 29 -1.86 7.02 -3.12
N GLU A 30 -3.06 6.52 -2.85
CA GLU A 30 -4.08 7.32 -2.18
C GLU A 30 -3.57 7.82 -0.82
N PRO A 31 -3.87 9.08 -0.45
CA PRO A 31 -3.50 9.59 0.86
C PRO A 31 -4.20 8.80 1.97
N VAL A 32 -3.61 8.85 3.16
CA VAL A 32 -4.17 8.33 4.41
C VAL A 32 -5.38 9.15 4.84
N GLY A 33 -5.40 10.45 4.54
CA GLY A 33 -6.47 11.36 4.96
C GLY A 33 -6.28 11.84 6.41
N VAL A 34 -5.03 11.81 6.88
CA VAL A 34 -4.55 12.33 8.16
C VAL A 34 -3.28 13.12 7.87
N ALA A 35 -3.35 14.44 8.08
CA ALA A 35 -2.34 15.38 7.59
C ALA A 35 -0.91 15.05 8.06
N GLU A 36 -0.77 14.64 9.32
CA GLU A 36 0.52 14.27 9.92
C GLU A 36 1.11 13.01 9.28
N CYS A 37 0.27 12.01 9.00
CA CYS A 37 0.68 10.78 8.32
C CYS A 37 1.07 11.05 6.86
N ASP A 38 0.26 11.84 6.15
CA ASP A 38 0.49 12.18 4.76
C ASP A 38 1.75 13.02 4.58
N THR A 39 1.99 13.99 5.46
CA THR A 39 3.20 14.82 5.46
C THR A 39 4.45 13.96 5.68
N PHE A 40 4.41 13.03 6.63
CA PHE A 40 5.53 12.13 6.88
C PHE A 40 5.81 11.21 5.68
N LEU A 41 4.78 10.60 5.09
CA LEU A 41 4.93 9.74 3.91
C LEU A 41 5.56 10.51 2.75
N GLN A 42 5.05 11.71 2.45
CA GLN A 42 5.58 12.57 1.38
C GLN A 42 7.06 12.91 1.60
N ASN A 43 7.43 13.27 2.83
CA ASN A 43 8.81 13.58 3.18
C ASN A 43 9.73 12.36 3.07
N TYR A 44 9.25 11.19 3.49
CA TYR A 44 10.02 9.95 3.40
C TYR A 44 10.23 9.53 1.94
N GLU A 45 9.18 9.58 1.11
CA GLU A 45 9.25 9.32 -0.33
C GLU A 45 10.21 10.28 -1.04
N ALA A 46 10.14 11.58 -0.73
CA ALA A 46 11.02 12.59 -1.27
C ALA A 46 12.50 12.31 -0.93
N CYS A 47 12.78 11.76 0.25
CA CYS A 47 14.12 11.30 0.57
C CYS A 47 14.52 10.05 -0.21
N VAL A 48 13.64 9.04 -0.25
CA VAL A 48 13.89 7.77 -0.94
C VAL A 48 14.18 7.98 -2.42
N GLY A 49 13.55 8.97 -3.06
CA GLY A 49 13.87 9.37 -4.44
C GLY A 49 15.35 9.74 -4.67
N LYS A 50 16.09 10.10 -3.62
CA LYS A 50 17.53 10.43 -3.66
C LYS A 50 18.44 9.22 -3.41
N MET A 51 17.89 8.08 -2.97
CA MET A 51 18.66 6.86 -2.67
C MET A 51 19.03 6.07 -3.95
N PRO A 52 20.11 5.27 -3.94
CA PRO A 52 20.47 4.37 -5.03
C PRO A 52 19.46 3.21 -5.20
N GLY A 53 19.32 2.71 -6.43
CA GLY A 53 18.16 1.94 -6.91
C GLY A 53 17.70 0.76 -6.03
N ALA A 54 18.59 -0.16 -5.66
CA ALA A 54 18.20 -1.35 -4.88
C ALA A 54 17.64 -1.00 -3.49
N GLN A 55 18.20 0.02 -2.84
CA GLN A 55 17.72 0.47 -1.53
C GLN A 55 16.44 1.28 -1.67
N ARG A 56 16.31 2.07 -2.74
CA ARG A 56 15.11 2.82 -3.07
C ARG A 56 13.90 1.89 -3.19
N ASP A 57 14.00 0.84 -4.00
CA ASP A 57 12.86 -0.05 -4.27
C ASP A 57 12.38 -0.77 -2.99
N GLN A 58 13.32 -1.23 -2.17
CA GLN A 58 13.00 -1.85 -0.89
C GLN A 58 12.26 -0.88 0.05
N VAL A 59 12.75 0.36 0.18
CA VAL A 59 12.16 1.34 1.09
C VAL A 59 10.82 1.86 0.55
N SER A 60 10.69 2.09 -0.76
CA SER A 60 9.41 2.44 -1.40
C SER A 60 8.34 1.38 -1.14
N GLY A 61 8.70 0.08 -1.21
CA GLY A 61 7.79 -1.00 -0.83
C GLY A 61 7.33 -0.91 0.62
N ALA A 62 8.24 -0.61 1.55
CA ALA A 62 7.90 -0.43 2.97
C ALA A 62 6.99 0.79 3.21
N ILE A 63 7.22 1.90 2.51
CA ILE A 63 6.37 3.10 2.58
C ILE A 63 4.95 2.78 2.10
N SER A 64 4.81 2.07 0.98
CA SER A 64 3.51 1.68 0.44
C SER A 64 2.73 0.77 1.39
N GLN A 65 3.41 -0.18 2.04
CA GLN A 65 2.82 -1.02 3.07
C GLN A 65 2.34 -0.21 4.29
N MET A 66 3.15 0.74 4.74
CA MET A 66 2.81 1.65 5.85
C MET A 66 1.59 2.51 5.52
N ARG A 67 1.57 3.12 4.33
CA ARG A 67 0.41 3.87 3.83
C ARG A 67 -0.85 3.01 3.83
N THR A 68 -0.76 1.77 3.34
CA THR A 68 -1.90 0.84 3.29
C THR A 68 -2.42 0.53 4.69
N ALA A 69 -1.54 0.23 5.65
CA ALA A 69 -1.93 -0.04 7.03
C ALA A 69 -2.60 1.17 7.70
N TRP A 70 -2.08 2.38 7.46
CA TRP A 70 -2.67 3.61 8.00
C TRP A 70 -4.00 3.97 7.36
N ARG A 71 -4.18 3.72 6.06
CA ARG A 71 -5.48 3.87 5.40
C ARG A 71 -6.53 2.93 5.98
N GLN A 72 -6.17 1.67 6.24
CA GLN A 72 -7.07 0.72 6.90
C GLN A 72 -7.44 1.20 8.30
N ALA A 73 -6.47 1.69 9.09
CA ALA A 73 -6.73 2.28 10.40
C ALA A 73 -7.59 3.55 10.32
N ALA A 74 -7.41 4.39 9.31
CA ALA A 74 -8.18 5.62 9.10
C ALA A 74 -9.66 5.33 8.77
N GLY A 75 -9.95 4.14 8.22
CA GLY A 75 -11.33 3.68 7.99
C GLY A 75 -12.12 3.38 9.27
N ASN A 76 -11.45 3.28 10.42
CA ASN A 76 -12.10 3.07 11.72
C ASN A 76 -11.99 4.34 12.58
N ALA A 77 -13.12 4.83 13.11
CA ALA A 77 -13.15 6.10 13.85
C ALA A 77 -12.27 6.10 15.12
N GLN A 78 -12.21 4.98 15.86
CA GLN A 78 -11.39 4.86 17.06
C GLN A 78 -9.90 4.87 16.71
N SER A 79 -9.50 4.08 15.71
CA SER A 79 -8.10 4.03 15.26
C SER A 79 -7.67 5.35 14.61
N ARG A 80 -8.55 6.00 13.84
CA ARG A 80 -8.29 7.28 13.19
C ARG A 80 -7.96 8.38 14.19
N ALA A 81 -8.60 8.40 15.37
CA ALA A 81 -8.32 9.39 16.40
C ALA A 81 -6.90 9.29 16.97
N ALA A 82 -6.28 8.10 16.93
CA ALA A 82 -4.92 7.87 17.41
C ALA A 82 -3.84 8.07 16.33
N LEU A 83 -4.21 8.08 15.05
CA LEU A 83 -3.26 8.16 13.94
C LEU A 83 -2.35 9.40 13.96
N PRO A 84 -2.84 10.63 14.22
CA PRO A 84 -1.99 11.81 14.22
C PRO A 84 -0.76 11.67 15.16
N GLN A 85 -1.01 11.19 16.38
CA GLN A 85 0.04 10.98 17.38
C GLN A 85 0.97 9.84 16.95
N GLN A 86 0.43 8.72 16.47
CA GLN A 86 1.25 7.59 16.01
C GLN A 86 2.16 7.98 14.85
N CYS A 87 1.64 8.67 13.84
CA CYS A 87 2.41 9.13 12.69
C CYS A 87 3.48 10.14 13.10
N THR A 88 3.18 11.05 14.03
CA THR A 88 4.17 12.00 14.57
C THR A 88 5.31 11.27 15.29
N MET A 89 4.99 10.31 16.16
CA MET A 89 6.00 9.52 16.88
C MET A 89 6.86 8.72 15.91
N MET A 90 6.23 8.08 14.92
CA MET A 90 6.94 7.31 13.91
C MET A 90 7.83 8.22 13.04
N ALA A 91 7.36 9.41 12.68
CA ALA A 91 8.14 10.39 11.94
C ALA A 91 9.39 10.83 12.70
N GLN A 92 9.28 11.10 14.02
CA GLN A 92 10.43 11.45 14.84
C GLN A 92 11.45 10.32 14.94
N GLN A 93 10.99 9.08 15.12
CA GLN A 93 11.85 7.91 15.15
C GLN A 93 12.58 7.71 13.81
N MET A 94 11.83 7.78 12.71
CA MET A 94 12.38 7.58 11.36
C MET A 94 13.31 8.70 10.96
N LYS A 95 13.01 9.95 11.31
CA LYS A 95 13.91 11.09 11.11
C LYS A 95 15.28 10.82 11.74
N GLN A 96 15.32 10.36 12.98
CA GLN A 96 16.59 10.05 13.66
C GLN A 96 17.35 8.91 12.98
N GLN A 97 16.65 7.86 12.56
CA GLN A 97 17.25 6.72 11.89
C GLN A 97 17.78 7.06 10.49
N LEU A 98 17.04 7.86 9.74
CA LEU A 98 17.33 8.19 8.35
C LEU A 98 18.19 9.45 8.19
N ALA A 99 18.36 10.25 9.24
CA ALA A 99 19.29 11.39 9.26
C ALA A 99 20.71 10.94 8.89
N ALA A 100 21.16 9.80 9.40
CA ALA A 100 22.44 9.20 9.05
C ALA A 100 22.54 8.78 7.58
N GLN A 101 21.41 8.56 6.90
CA GLN A 101 21.31 8.22 5.48
C GLN A 101 21.07 9.46 4.58
N GLY A 102 21.14 10.67 5.14
CA GLY A 102 20.94 11.93 4.41
C GLY A 102 19.49 12.36 4.24
N CYS A 103 18.54 11.64 4.85
CA CYS A 103 17.15 12.07 4.93
C CYS A 103 16.95 13.01 6.10
N ASN A 104 16.66 14.27 5.81
CA ASN A 104 16.32 15.24 6.86
C ASN A 104 14.97 15.88 6.53
N PHE A 105 13.95 15.51 7.29
CA PHE A 105 12.59 16.06 7.24
C PHE A 105 12.06 16.22 8.65
#